data_AF-A0A7C4LTH4-F1
#
_entry.id   AF-A0A7C4LTH4-F1
#
_cell.length_a   1.000
_cell.length_b   1.000
_cell.length_c   1.000
_cell.angle_alpha   90.00
_cell.angle_beta   90.00
_cell.angle_gamma   90.00
#
_symmetry.space_group_name_H-M   'P 1'
#
loop_
_entity.id
_entity.type
_entity.pdbx_description
1 polymer ?
#
loop_
_entity_poly.entity_id
_entity_poly.type
_entity_poly.pdbx_seq_one_letter_code
_entity_poly.pdbx_strand_id
1 'polypeptide(L)'
;MPRPKLFQCSDNPWANGLRLLLLNSALAVFSIASFLGVLFAVTAFNQLRRNAGGSPSAEFPFPYPLLLLLDAIVFLIAWFWFGRRLPSAGRARLVTALVGASPLFALSLLGYLGAAAAYLMAQSDPATMPVASAVVFSALSTLVLLASLASVGVTLWSGQNQPA
;
A
#
# COMPACT_ATOMS: atom_id res chain seq x y z
N MET A 1 -0.52 10.25 30.96
CA MET A 1 0.43 9.24 30.45
C MET A 1 1.39 9.93 29.48
N PRO A 2 2.72 9.88 29.71
CA PRO A 2 3.69 10.43 28.76
C PRO A 2 3.61 9.64 27.43
N ARG A 3 3.50 10.35 26.30
CA ARG A 3 3.41 9.72 24.98
C ARG A 3 4.75 9.08 24.62
N PRO A 4 4.77 7.93 23.93
CA PRO A 4 6.03 7.33 23.45
C PRO A 4 6.80 8.33 22.58
N LYS A 5 8.10 8.51 22.83
CA LYS A 5 8.98 9.46 22.11
C LYS A 5 8.98 9.26 20.59
N LEU A 6 8.65 8.06 20.11
CA LEU A 6 8.49 7.73 18.69
C LEU A 6 7.39 8.52 17.97
N PHE A 7 6.39 9.06 18.70
CA PHE A 7 5.25 9.78 18.12
C PHE A 7 5.21 11.28 18.46
N GLN A 8 6.27 11.83 19.06
CA GLN A 8 6.36 13.27 19.34
C GLN A 8 6.95 13.99 18.12
N CYS A 9 6.09 14.59 17.28
CA CYS A 9 6.55 15.37 16.12
C CYS A 9 7.54 16.45 16.57
N SER A 10 8.68 16.53 15.87
CA SER A 10 9.71 17.55 16.10
C SER A 10 9.61 18.68 15.08
N ASP A 11 10.28 19.80 15.31
CA ASP A 11 10.34 20.88 14.31
C ASP A 11 11.14 20.51 13.06
N ASN A 12 11.94 19.43 13.11
CA ASN A 12 12.68 18.92 11.96
C ASN A 12 11.76 18.11 11.00
N PRO A 13 11.52 18.58 9.75
CA PRO A 13 10.67 17.89 8.78
C PRO A 13 11.23 16.53 8.34
N TRP A 14 12.56 16.38 8.32
CA TRP A 14 13.19 15.11 7.92
C TRP A 14 12.96 14.02 8.96
N ALA A 15 13.05 14.36 10.25
CA ALA A 15 12.78 13.41 11.33
C ALA A 15 11.32 12.95 11.34
N ASN A 16 10.37 13.86 11.06
CA ASN A 16 8.96 13.50 10.91
C ASN A 16 8.72 12.67 9.64
N GLY A 17 9.38 13.03 8.53
CA GLY A 17 9.34 12.27 7.28
C GLY A 17 9.83 10.84 7.46
N LEU A 18 10.94 10.64 8.17
CA LEU A 18 11.50 9.32 8.44
C LEU A 18 10.58 8.45 9.32
N ARG A 19 9.89 9.05 10.29
CA ARG A 19 8.89 8.35 11.11
C ARG A 19 7.68 7.94 10.29
N LEU A 20 7.21 8.81 9.41
CA LEU A 20 6.12 8.50 8.49
C LEU A 20 6.53 7.42 7.49
N LEU A 21 7.78 7.46 7.02
CA LEU A 21 8.39 6.43 6.18
C LEU A 21 8.42 5.07 6.87
N LEU A 22 8.86 5.01 8.14
CA LEU A 22 8.87 3.77 8.93
C LEU A 22 7.46 3.22 9.14
N LEU A 23 6.50 4.09 9.46
CA LEU A 23 5.09 3.72 9.60
C LEU A 23 4.54 3.15 8.29
N ASN A 24 4.81 3.80 7.15
CA ASN A 24 4.38 3.32 5.85
C ASN A 24 5.05 2.02 5.42
N SER A 25 6.32 1.84 5.77
CA SER A 25 7.04 0.59 5.51
C SER A 25 6.40 -0.56 6.30
N ALA A 26 6.07 -0.33 7.58
CA ALA A 26 5.40 -1.32 8.41
C ALA A 26 3.98 -1.64 7.89
N LEU A 27 3.20 -0.62 7.50
CA LEU A 27 1.86 -0.79 6.93
C LEU A 27 1.90 -1.51 5.58
N ALA A 28 2.88 -1.19 4.73
CA ALA A 28 3.06 -1.86 3.45
C ALA A 28 3.44 -3.33 3.63
N VAL A 29 4.37 -3.65 4.55
CA VAL A 29 4.71 -5.03 4.90
C VAL A 29 3.50 -5.78 5.44
N PHE A 30 2.70 -5.14 6.31
CA PHE A 30 1.48 -5.75 6.84
C PHE A 30 0.44 -6.02 5.75
N SER A 31 0.22 -5.09 4.83
CA SER A 31 -0.70 -5.24 3.68
C SER A 31 -0.21 -6.34 2.71
N ILE A 32 1.08 -6.41 2.42
CA ILE A 32 1.65 -7.51 1.61
C ILE A 32 1.44 -8.86 2.33
N ALA A 33 1.72 -8.92 3.63
CA ALA A 33 1.56 -10.13 4.41
C ALA A 33 0.08 -10.56 4.53
N SER A 34 -0.85 -9.62 4.72
CA SER A 34 -2.28 -9.91 4.76
C SER A 34 -2.79 -10.41 3.41
N PHE A 35 -2.37 -9.78 2.32
CA PHE A 35 -2.69 -10.21 0.96
C PHE A 35 -2.19 -11.63 0.69
N LEU A 36 -0.92 -11.91 0.96
CA LEU A 36 -0.33 -13.24 0.79
C LEU A 36 -0.99 -14.28 1.70
N GLY A 37 -1.31 -13.91 2.93
CA GLY A 37 -2.00 -14.77 3.89
C GLY A 37 -3.41 -15.18 3.42
N VAL A 38 -4.21 -14.23 2.92
CA VAL A 38 -5.55 -14.55 2.39
C VAL A 38 -5.45 -15.31 1.08
N LEU A 39 -4.49 -14.98 0.21
CA LEU A 39 -4.26 -15.72 -1.03
C LEU A 39 -3.93 -17.18 -0.73
N PHE A 40 -3.03 -17.42 0.23
CA PHE A 40 -2.69 -18.76 0.68
C PHE A 40 -3.90 -19.48 1.28
N ALA A 41 -4.68 -18.81 2.14
CA ALA A 41 -5.86 -19.40 2.76
C ALA A 41 -6.93 -19.81 1.73
N VAL A 42 -7.25 -18.93 0.78
CA VAL A 42 -8.23 -19.22 -0.30
C VAL A 42 -7.71 -20.35 -1.19
N THR A 43 -6.44 -20.34 -1.55
CA THR A 43 -5.82 -21.40 -2.36
C THR A 43 -5.85 -22.74 -1.64
N ALA A 44 -5.43 -22.78 -0.37
CA ALA A 44 -5.43 -23.98 0.45
C ALA A 44 -6.85 -24.53 0.66
N PHE A 45 -7.83 -23.65 0.89
CA PHE A 45 -9.23 -24.03 1.02
C PHE A 45 -9.79 -24.62 -0.28
N ASN A 46 -9.54 -23.96 -1.43
CA ASN A 46 -9.97 -24.48 -2.73
C ASN A 46 -9.29 -25.81 -3.08
N GLN A 47 -8.01 -25.98 -2.74
CA GLN A 47 -7.31 -27.26 -2.90
C GLN A 47 -7.89 -28.37 -2.01
N LEU A 48 -8.12 -28.08 -0.72
CA LEU A 48 -8.77 -29.02 0.20
C LEU A 48 -10.13 -29.45 -0.34
N ARG A 49 -10.92 -28.50 -0.85
CA ARG A 49 -12.23 -28.79 -1.41
C ARG A 49 -12.17 -29.60 -2.70
N ARG A 50 -11.22 -29.33 -3.59
CA ARG A 50 -10.97 -30.15 -4.80
C ARG A 50 -10.58 -31.58 -4.43
N ASN A 51 -9.70 -31.74 -3.45
CA ASN A 51 -9.29 -33.06 -2.95
C ASN A 51 -10.45 -33.83 -2.29
N ALA A 52 -11.45 -33.12 -1.76
CA ALA A 52 -12.70 -33.69 -1.24
C ALA A 52 -13.78 -33.93 -2.32
N GLY A 53 -13.44 -33.82 -3.62
CA GLY A 53 -14.36 -34.06 -4.74
C GLY A 53 -15.23 -32.85 -5.14
N GLY A 54 -14.91 -31.65 -4.63
CA GLY A 54 -15.63 -30.42 -4.98
C GLY A 54 -15.41 -29.98 -6.43
N SER A 55 -16.47 -29.50 -7.09
CA SER A 55 -16.43 -29.01 -8.47
C SER A 55 -15.55 -27.75 -8.62
N PRO A 56 -14.78 -27.61 -9.72
CA PRO A 56 -14.04 -26.37 -10.04
C PRO A 56 -14.95 -25.15 -10.26
N SER A 57 -16.20 -25.34 -10.66
CA SER A 57 -17.14 -24.25 -10.97
C SER A 57 -17.65 -23.47 -9.75
N ALA A 58 -17.40 -23.98 -8.54
CA ALA A 58 -17.87 -23.35 -7.30
C ALA A 58 -16.70 -22.91 -6.41
N GLU A 59 -15.51 -22.67 -6.97
CA GLU A 59 -14.35 -22.21 -6.20
C GLU A 59 -14.67 -20.93 -5.42
N PHE A 60 -14.12 -20.84 -4.21
CA PHE A 60 -14.24 -19.63 -3.42
C PHE A 60 -13.41 -18.53 -4.10
N PRO A 61 -14.04 -17.43 -4.55
CA PRO A 61 -13.33 -16.38 -5.25
C PRO A 61 -12.41 -15.63 -4.29
N PHE A 62 -11.24 -15.23 -4.77
CA PHE A 62 -10.34 -14.40 -3.97
C PHE A 62 -11.00 -13.02 -3.73
N PRO A 63 -11.18 -12.58 -2.47
CA PRO A 63 -11.91 -11.35 -2.14
C PRO A 63 -11.06 -10.09 -2.37
N TYR A 64 -10.51 -9.94 -3.58
CA TYR A 64 -9.60 -8.87 -3.97
C TYR A 64 -10.13 -7.46 -3.68
N PRO A 65 -11.38 -7.09 -4.05
CA PRO A 65 -11.87 -5.73 -3.82
C PRO A 65 -12.00 -5.38 -2.34
N LEU A 66 -12.38 -6.36 -1.51
CA LEU A 66 -12.58 -6.16 -0.07
C LEU A 66 -11.26 -5.93 0.65
N LEU A 67 -10.22 -6.71 0.31
CA LEU A 67 -8.89 -6.54 0.87
C LEU A 67 -8.29 -5.18 0.52
N LEU A 68 -8.38 -4.78 -0.75
CA LEU A 68 -7.90 -3.46 -1.19
C LEU A 68 -8.62 -2.32 -0.46
N LEU A 69 -9.93 -2.44 -0.28
CA LEU A 69 -10.71 -1.42 0.43
C LEU A 69 -10.28 -1.28 1.89
N LEU A 70 -10.10 -2.41 2.60
CA LEU A 70 -9.67 -2.42 3.99
C LEU A 70 -8.27 -1.81 4.15
N ASP A 71 -7.32 -2.21 3.31
CA ASP A 71 -5.97 -1.67 3.35
C ASP A 71 -5.96 -0.17 3.06
N ALA A 72 -6.72 0.28 2.05
CA ALA A 72 -6.86 1.71 1.74
C ALA A 72 -7.42 2.52 2.92
N ILE A 73 -8.42 2.00 3.63
CA ILE A 73 -8.99 2.64 4.82
C ILE A 73 -7.94 2.75 5.93
N VAL A 74 -7.20 1.67 6.21
CA VAL A 74 -6.15 1.68 7.24
C VAL A 74 -5.05 2.69 6.92
N PHE A 75 -4.60 2.74 5.66
CA PHE A 75 -3.62 3.72 5.21
C PHE A 75 -4.13 5.16 5.37
N LEU A 76 -5.36 5.46 4.93
CA LEU A 76 -5.94 6.79 5.05
C LEU A 76 -6.09 7.22 6.51
N ILE A 77 -6.54 6.34 7.41
CA ILE A 77 -6.66 6.63 8.84
C ILE A 77 -5.30 6.95 9.46
N ALA A 78 -4.27 6.15 9.16
CA ALA A 78 -2.92 6.35 9.68
C ALA A 78 -2.34 7.70 9.23
N TRP A 79 -2.52 8.04 7.96
CA TRP A 79 -2.05 9.31 7.38
C TRP A 79 -2.82 10.51 7.90
N PHE A 80 -4.14 10.42 8.05
CA PHE A 80 -4.94 11.48 8.64
C PHE A 80 -4.54 11.72 10.11
N TRP A 81 -4.34 10.65 10.87
CA TRP A 81 -3.90 10.73 12.26
C TRP A 81 -2.52 11.35 12.42
N PHE A 82 -1.59 11.05 11.49
CA PHE A 82 -0.25 11.63 11.48
C PHE A 82 -0.25 13.09 10.99
N GLY A 83 -0.97 13.39 9.90
CA GLY A 83 -1.08 14.74 9.33
C GLY A 83 -1.59 15.78 10.32
N ARG A 84 -2.60 15.41 11.13
CA ARG A 84 -3.12 16.26 12.23
C ARG A 84 -2.11 16.59 13.32
N ARG A 85 -0.99 15.87 13.40
CA ARG A 85 0.03 16.04 14.46
C ARG A 85 1.27 16.79 14.00
N LEU A 86 1.36 17.15 12.73
CA LEU A 86 2.53 17.83 12.18
C LEU A 86 2.49 19.34 12.50
N PRO A 87 3.56 19.92 13.10
CA PRO A 87 3.65 21.35 13.32
C PRO A 87 3.72 22.17 12.02
N SER A 88 3.38 23.45 12.16
CA SER A 88 2.78 24.37 11.19
C SER A 88 3.75 25.11 10.26
N ALA A 89 4.30 24.42 9.25
CA ALA A 89 4.83 25.09 8.06
C ALA A 89 4.52 24.30 6.78
N GLY A 90 3.89 24.94 5.79
CA GLY A 90 3.45 24.28 4.54
C GLY A 90 4.57 23.54 3.79
N ARG A 91 5.77 24.12 3.72
CA ARG A 91 6.96 23.46 3.13
C ARG A 91 7.45 22.26 3.95
N ALA A 92 7.47 22.36 5.28
CA ALA A 92 7.89 21.27 6.16
C ALA A 92 6.94 20.06 6.07
N ARG A 93 5.64 20.32 5.91
CA ARG A 93 4.61 19.30 5.69
C ARG A 93 4.75 18.61 4.34
N LEU A 94 5.03 19.35 3.27
CA LEU A 94 5.29 18.77 1.95
C LEU A 94 6.50 17.83 1.97
N VAL A 95 7.63 18.26 2.54
CA VAL A 95 8.83 17.42 2.67
C VAL A 95 8.52 16.16 3.49
N THR A 96 7.81 16.31 4.61
CA THR A 96 7.40 15.17 5.45
C THR A 96 6.51 14.19 4.69
N ALA A 97 5.52 14.69 3.94
CA ALA A 97 4.58 13.88 3.18
C ALA A 97 5.27 13.14 2.02
N LEU A 98 6.16 13.80 1.28
CA LEU A 98 6.90 13.19 0.18
C LEU A 98 7.87 12.11 0.67
N VAL A 99 8.62 12.38 1.76
CA VAL A 99 9.51 11.38 2.37
C VAL A 99 8.68 10.21 2.91
N GLY A 100 7.54 10.49 3.56
CA GLY A 100 6.62 9.48 4.04
C GLY A 100 6.03 8.59 2.94
N ALA A 101 5.67 9.18 1.79
CA ALA A 101 5.13 8.45 0.65
C ALA A 101 6.19 7.71 -0.17
N SER A 102 7.48 8.00 0.02
CA SER A 102 8.56 7.42 -0.78
C SER A 102 8.57 5.87 -0.86
N PRO A 103 8.26 5.09 0.20
CA PRO A 103 8.20 3.64 0.09
C PRO A 103 7.07 3.16 -0.81
N LEU A 104 5.93 3.85 -0.79
CA LEU A 104 4.80 3.52 -1.65
C LEU A 104 5.15 3.85 -3.11
N PHE A 105 5.84 4.96 -3.36
CA PHE A 105 6.33 5.28 -4.69
C PHE A 105 7.35 4.25 -5.20
N ALA A 106 8.28 3.82 -4.35
CA ALA A 106 9.24 2.75 -4.68
C ALA A 106 8.55 1.41 -4.96
N LEU A 107 7.53 1.05 -4.19
CA LEU A 107 6.71 -0.14 -4.41
C LEU A 107 5.93 -0.09 -5.73
N SER A 108 5.35 1.07 -6.06
CA SER A 108 4.70 1.30 -7.35
C SER A 108 5.69 1.15 -8.51
N LEU A 109 6.88 1.72 -8.40
CA LEU A 109 7.92 1.58 -9.42
C LEU A 109 8.36 0.12 -9.59
N LEU A 110 8.59 -0.60 -8.49
CA LEU A 110 8.93 -2.03 -8.54
C LEU A 110 7.84 -2.87 -9.19
N GLY A 111 6.57 -2.59 -8.91
CA GLY A 111 5.46 -3.30 -9.53
C GLY A 111 5.33 -2.98 -11.04
N TYR A 112 5.58 -1.74 -11.47
CA TYR A 112 5.64 -1.41 -12.91
C TYR A 112 6.82 -2.09 -13.60
N LEU A 113 8.00 -2.15 -12.96
CA LEU A 113 9.16 -2.89 -13.47
C LEU A 113 8.87 -4.39 -13.58
N GLY A 114 8.19 -4.96 -12.58
CA GLY A 114 7.73 -6.35 -12.61
C GLY A 114 6.74 -6.62 -13.74
N ALA A 115 5.79 -5.72 -13.98
CA ALA A 115 4.85 -5.82 -15.09
C ALA A 115 5.53 -5.71 -16.45
N ALA A 116 6.50 -4.79 -16.60
CA ALA A 116 7.28 -4.66 -17.82
C ALA A 116 8.13 -5.90 -18.10
N ALA A 117 8.78 -6.46 -17.08
CA ALA A 117 9.54 -7.71 -17.20
C ALA A 117 8.65 -8.89 -17.59
N ALA A 118 7.48 -9.03 -16.96
CA ALA A 118 6.49 -10.05 -17.29
C ALA A 118 5.96 -9.91 -18.72
N TYR A 119 5.74 -8.68 -19.19
CA TYR A 119 5.32 -8.40 -20.57
C TYR A 119 6.41 -8.76 -21.60
N LEU A 120 7.68 -8.42 -21.33
CA LEU A 120 8.80 -8.80 -22.18
C LEU A 120 9.01 -10.32 -22.24
N MET A 121 8.85 -11.01 -21.10
CA MET A 121 8.92 -12.48 -21.05
C MET A 121 7.74 -13.16 -21.76
N ALA A 122 6.54 -12.57 -21.71
CA ALA A 122 5.38 -13.07 -22.45
C ALA A 122 5.55 -12.99 -23.97
N GLN A 123 6.27 -11.98 -24.47
CA GLN A 123 6.59 -11.90 -25.91
C GLN A 123 7.60 -12.97 -26.36
N SER A 124 8.42 -13.50 -25.44
CA SER A 124 9.33 -14.61 -25.73
C SER A 124 8.69 -16.00 -25.63
N ASP A 125 7.61 -16.18 -24.86
CA ASP A 125 6.85 -17.44 -24.81
C ASP A 125 5.36 -17.20 -24.46
N PRO A 126 4.46 -17.15 -25.48
CA PRO A 126 3.05 -16.81 -25.30
C PRO A 126 2.20 -17.89 -24.60
N ALA A 127 2.76 -19.07 -24.30
CA ALA A 127 2.05 -20.17 -23.64
C ALA A 127 1.93 -19.99 -22.11
N THR A 128 2.54 -18.95 -21.55
CA THR A 128 2.68 -18.81 -20.10
C THR A 128 1.63 -17.86 -19.49
N MET A 129 1.42 -17.94 -18.18
CA MET A 129 0.55 -17.06 -17.37
C MET A 129 1.03 -15.58 -17.14
N PRO A 130 2.19 -15.06 -17.62
CA PRO A 130 2.74 -13.80 -17.12
C PRO A 130 2.00 -12.55 -17.61
N VAL A 131 1.17 -12.62 -18.66
CA VAL A 131 0.35 -11.46 -19.08
C VAL A 131 -0.69 -11.10 -18.01
N ALA A 132 -1.37 -12.11 -17.44
CA ALA A 132 -2.32 -11.90 -16.35
C ALA A 132 -1.62 -11.34 -15.10
N SER A 133 -0.42 -11.83 -14.80
CA SER A 133 0.42 -11.31 -13.72
C SER A 133 0.85 -9.86 -13.98
N ALA A 134 1.23 -9.51 -15.22
CA ALA A 134 1.61 -8.14 -15.59
C ALA A 134 0.46 -7.15 -15.40
N VAL A 135 -0.76 -7.53 -15.80
CA VAL A 135 -1.97 -6.70 -15.60
C VAL A 135 -2.24 -6.49 -14.10
N VAL A 136 -2.17 -7.56 -13.30
CA VAL A 136 -2.38 -7.47 -11.85
C VAL A 136 -1.29 -6.61 -11.19
N PHE A 137 -0.01 -6.79 -11.54
CA PHE A 137 1.08 -5.96 -11.02
C PHE A 137 0.94 -4.48 -11.43
N SER A 138 0.52 -4.21 -12.67
CA SER A 138 0.29 -2.83 -13.14
C SER A 138 -0.85 -2.16 -12.38
N ALA A 139 -1.96 -2.88 -12.19
CA ALA A 139 -3.12 -2.39 -11.44
C ALA A 139 -2.78 -2.10 -9.99
N LEU A 140 -2.06 -3.02 -9.31
CA LEU A 140 -1.56 -2.82 -7.96
C LEU A 140 -0.61 -1.62 -7.88
N SER A 141 0.29 -1.46 -8.84
CA SER A 141 1.24 -0.34 -8.90
C SER A 141 0.56 1.00 -9.07
N THR A 142 -0.52 1.04 -9.86
CA THR A 142 -1.34 2.24 -10.07
C THR A 142 -2.09 2.60 -8.80
N LEU A 143 -2.66 1.62 -8.10
CA LEU A 143 -3.34 1.82 -6.83
C LEU A 143 -2.40 2.35 -5.76
N VAL A 144 -1.19 1.80 -5.65
CA VAL A 144 -0.17 2.27 -4.70
C VAL A 144 0.27 3.71 -5.02
N LEU A 145 0.40 4.07 -6.30
CA LEU A 145 0.69 5.44 -6.72
C LEU A 145 -0.44 6.40 -6.33
N LEU A 146 -1.69 6.04 -6.62
CA LEU A 146 -2.86 6.84 -6.24
C LEU A 146 -2.99 6.99 -4.73
N ALA A 147 -2.73 5.92 -3.97
CA ALA A 147 -2.68 5.96 -2.51
C ALA A 147 -1.57 6.91 -2.01
N SER A 148 -0.39 6.89 -2.64
CA SER A 148 0.71 7.81 -2.32
C SER A 148 0.30 9.27 -2.52
N LEU A 149 -0.34 9.58 -3.65
CA LEU A 149 -0.82 10.93 -3.98
C LEU A 149 -1.92 11.38 -3.01
N ALA A 150 -2.90 10.51 -2.74
CA ALA A 150 -3.99 10.77 -1.80
C ALA A 150 -3.45 11.05 -0.39
N SER A 151 -2.49 10.25 0.07
CA SER A 151 -1.81 10.40 1.34
C SER A 151 -1.07 11.74 1.48
N VAL A 152 -0.33 12.15 0.44
CA VAL A 152 0.28 13.49 0.38
C VAL A 152 -0.80 14.57 0.44
N GLY A 153 -1.86 14.44 -0.35
CA GLY A 153 -3.00 15.36 -0.37
C GLY A 153 -3.67 15.52 1.00
N VAL A 154 -3.97 14.40 1.68
CA VAL A 154 -4.58 14.38 3.02
C VAL A 154 -3.69 15.08 4.05
N THR A 155 -2.37 14.86 3.98
CA THR A 155 -1.41 15.52 4.89
C THR A 155 -1.41 17.03 4.70
N LEU A 156 -1.40 17.48 3.44
CA LEU A 156 -1.44 18.91 3.10
C LEU A 156 -2.78 19.55 3.48
N TRP A 157 -3.90 18.88 3.22
CA TRP A 157 -5.25 19.36 3.55
C TRP A 157 -5.49 19.48 5.05
N SER A 158 -5.09 18.46 5.82
CA SER A 158 -5.21 18.47 7.29
C SER A 158 -4.49 19.66 7.94
N GLY A 159 -3.53 20.23 7.22
CA GLY A 159 -2.76 21.37 7.65
C GLY A 159 -3.37 22.74 7.40
N GLN A 160 -4.28 22.88 6.43
CA GLN A 160 -4.97 24.13 6.12
C GLN A 160 -6.07 24.45 7.15
N ASN A 161 -6.60 23.41 7.82
CA ASN A 161 -7.71 23.52 8.77
C ASN A 161 -7.25 23.64 10.24
N GLN A 162 -5.97 23.91 10.50
CA GLN A 162 -5.49 24.16 11.87
C GLN A 162 -5.40 25.67 12.11
N PRO A 163 -6.12 26.23 13.11
CA PRO A 163 -5.95 27.62 13.49
C PRO A 163 -4.50 27.85 13.97
N ALA A 164 -3.97 29.02 13.62
CA ALA A 164 -2.61 29.44 13.94
C ALA A 164 -2.31 29.40 15.45
#